data_AF-F2QLW7-F1
#
_entry.id   AF-F2QLW7-F1
#
_cell.length_a   1.000
_cell.length_b   1.000
_cell.length_c   1.000
_cell.angle_alpha   90.00
_cell.angle_beta   90.00
_cell.angle_gamma   90.00
#
_symmetry.space_group_name_H-M   'P 1'
#
loop_
_entity.id
_entity.type
_entity.pdbx_description
1 polymer ?
#
loop_
_entity_poly.entity_id
_entity_poly.type
_entity_poly.pdbx_seq_one_letter_code
_entity_poly.pdbx_strand_id
1 'polypeptide(L)'
;MDQDLKQVLDRDIDLYDLLGVPEDSQDSDIRRGYRQQALIYHPDKNDTPQANVRFQQISTALKILGTPELRNSYDSYKRLKRQRNEKRSQLNERDKRFENELVKAEEELLRNLKSQQSNAYKEAILREENLKLRRRRESKYLNLPNVTHQVESPVVVKLKWKNLIQGIFTEDEIRDIMSRFGRISKIWFPENNDSDTYHYCFIQFEDYIGGVLATLCDYSKLNPENDPVGKSGSLIKLLRSCRFVESSINLKWDRREMSQAEYIGRTLLNLQSN
;
A
#
# COMPACT_ATOMS: atom_id res chain seq x y z
N MET A 1 63.94 24.10 -6.31
CA MET A 1 63.29 24.04 -4.99
C MET A 1 64.38 23.96 -3.95
N ASP A 2 64.40 24.91 -3.01
CA ASP A 2 65.32 24.92 -1.88
C ASP A 2 65.19 23.60 -1.07
N GLN A 3 66.30 23.03 -0.60
CA GLN A 3 66.32 21.76 0.14
C GLN A 3 65.53 21.87 1.45
N ASP A 4 65.61 23.04 2.08
CA ASP A 4 64.92 23.37 3.32
C ASP A 4 63.40 23.36 3.15
N LEU A 5 62.90 23.88 2.01
CA LEU A 5 61.48 23.86 1.69
C LEU A 5 60.98 22.41 1.53
N LYS A 6 61.70 21.57 0.79
CA LYS A 6 61.33 20.16 0.62
C LYS A 6 61.27 19.41 1.95
N GLN A 7 62.25 19.64 2.83
CA GLN A 7 62.32 18.96 4.13
C GLN A 7 61.15 19.35 5.05
N VAL A 8 60.71 20.61 5.01
CA VAL A 8 59.53 21.07 5.76
C VAL A 8 58.25 20.46 5.21
N LEU A 9 58.11 20.44 3.88
CA LEU A 9 56.92 19.89 3.22
C LEU A 9 56.72 18.38 3.47
N ASP A 10 57.81 17.66 3.72
CA ASP A 10 57.80 16.22 4.02
C ASP A 10 57.48 15.93 5.50
N ARG A 11 57.79 16.86 6.40
CA ARG A 11 57.62 16.68 7.86
C ARG A 11 56.27 17.16 8.40
N ASP A 12 55.39 17.72 7.57
CA ASP A 12 54.06 18.22 7.96
C ASP A 12 54.08 19.21 9.15
N ILE A 13 55.17 19.97 9.28
CA ILE A 13 55.34 20.97 10.34
C ILE A 13 54.74 22.29 9.86
N ASP A 14 53.87 22.89 10.67
CA ASP A 14 53.36 24.22 10.38
C ASP A 14 54.36 25.31 10.81
N LEU A 15 54.93 25.99 9.82
CA LEU A 15 55.93 27.04 10.04
C LEU A 15 55.37 28.26 10.80
N TYR A 16 54.08 28.55 10.63
CA TYR A 16 53.40 29.65 11.30
C TYR A 16 53.22 29.36 12.80
N ASP A 17 52.75 28.14 13.12
CA ASP A 17 52.63 27.68 14.50
C ASP A 17 54.01 27.59 15.19
N LEU A 18 55.04 27.20 14.45
CA LEU A 18 56.40 27.12 14.99
C LEU A 18 56.95 28.50 15.42
N LEU A 19 56.62 29.55 14.68
CA LEU A 19 56.96 30.93 15.03
C LEU A 19 55.96 31.57 16.00
N GLY A 20 54.81 30.93 16.23
CA GLY A 20 53.74 31.42 17.09
C GLY A 20 53.01 32.63 16.49
N VAL A 21 52.89 32.69 15.16
CA VAL A 21 52.26 33.79 14.43
C VAL A 21 51.13 33.27 13.54
N PRO A 22 50.05 34.05 13.32
CA PRO A 22 48.97 33.64 12.40
C PRO A 22 49.44 33.60 10.94
N GLU A 23 48.74 32.83 10.09
CA GLU A 23 49.03 32.70 8.65
C GLU A 23 49.00 34.06 7.91
N ASP A 24 48.14 34.98 8.39
CA ASP A 24 47.96 36.33 7.84
C ASP A 24 49.01 37.35 8.33
N SER A 25 50.01 36.92 9.10
CA SER A 25 51.04 37.81 9.65
C SER A 25 51.89 38.50 8.58
N GLN A 26 52.19 39.78 8.82
CA GLN A 26 53.11 40.55 7.99
C GLN A 26 54.56 40.14 8.27
N ASP A 27 55.48 40.47 7.36
CA ASP A 27 56.90 40.14 7.50
C ASP A 27 57.52 40.70 8.79
N SER A 28 57.01 41.84 9.28
CA SER A 28 57.41 42.42 10.57
C SER A 28 57.08 41.51 11.76
N ASP A 29 55.93 40.85 11.72
CA ASP A 29 55.43 39.97 12.77
C ASP A 29 56.17 38.63 12.75
N ILE A 30 56.46 38.11 11.55
CA ILE A 30 57.28 36.89 11.37
C ILE A 30 58.68 37.11 11.96
N ARG A 31 59.32 38.25 11.68
CA ARG A 31 60.62 38.61 12.26
C ARG A 31 60.54 38.79 13.77
N ARG A 32 59.42 39.30 14.29
CA ARG A 32 59.20 39.45 15.74
C ARG A 32 59.02 38.09 16.42
N GLY A 33 58.20 37.20 15.86
CA GLY A 33 57.99 35.84 16.34
C GLY A 33 59.30 35.05 16.36
N TYR A 34 60.10 35.14 15.29
CA TYR A 34 61.45 34.57 15.27
C TYR A 34 62.32 35.07 16.42
N ARG A 35 62.40 36.39 16.67
CA ARG A 35 63.20 36.93 17.78
C ARG A 35 62.76 36.38 19.14
N GLN A 36 61.46 36.26 19.36
CA GLN A 36 60.90 35.72 20.60
C GLN A 36 61.26 34.24 20.78
N GLN A 37 61.04 33.42 19.74
CA GLN A 37 61.34 31.99 19.78
C GLN A 37 62.86 31.72 19.84
N ALA A 38 63.66 32.50 19.12
CA ALA A 38 65.13 32.39 19.13
C ALA A 38 65.72 32.74 20.50
N LEU A 39 65.13 33.68 21.26
CA LEU A 39 65.54 33.98 22.63
C LEU A 39 65.22 32.84 23.60
N ILE A 40 64.10 32.14 23.39
CA ILE A 40 63.67 31.01 24.21
C ILE A 40 64.55 29.79 23.93
N TYR A 41 64.86 29.50 22.66
CA TYR A 41 65.60 28.30 22.26
C TYR A 41 67.07 28.54 21.91
N HIS A 42 67.65 29.67 22.36
CA HIS A 42 69.03 30.01 22.02
C HIS A 42 70.02 28.96 22.58
N PRO A 43 70.99 28.47 21.78
CA PRO A 43 71.93 27.43 22.21
C PRO A 43 72.79 27.87 23.41
N ASP A 44 73.10 29.16 23.51
CA ASP A 44 73.87 29.73 24.64
C ASP A 44 73.13 29.72 25.99
N LYS A 45 71.78 29.71 25.97
CA LYS A 45 70.95 29.68 27.19
C LYS A 45 70.39 28.30 27.51
N ASN A 46 70.29 27.43 26.50
CA ASN A 46 69.65 26.13 26.59
C ASN A 46 70.49 25.08 25.87
N ASP A 47 71.32 24.37 26.62
CA ASP A 47 72.30 23.40 26.10
C ASP A 47 71.70 22.00 25.87
N THR A 48 70.39 21.92 25.67
CA THR A 48 69.70 20.63 25.43
C THR A 48 69.65 20.31 23.94
N PRO A 49 69.79 19.04 23.55
CA PRO A 49 69.72 18.63 22.13
C PRO A 49 68.35 18.96 21.51
N GLN A 50 67.27 18.99 22.30
CA GLN A 50 65.94 19.37 21.84
C GLN A 50 65.83 20.87 21.52
N ALA A 51 66.45 21.74 22.30
CA ALA A 51 66.48 23.18 22.04
C ALA A 51 67.24 23.49 20.73
N ASN A 52 68.35 22.80 20.48
CA ASN A 52 69.12 22.94 19.24
C ASN A 52 68.29 22.54 18.01
N VAL A 53 67.59 21.41 18.06
CA VAL A 53 66.70 20.97 16.96
C VAL A 53 65.56 21.98 16.73
N ARG A 54 64.91 22.47 17.80
CA ARG A 54 63.87 23.51 17.70
C ARG A 54 64.41 24.81 17.10
N PHE A 55 65.60 25.23 17.52
CA PHE A 55 66.26 26.44 17.02
C PHE A 55 66.57 26.34 15.53
N GLN A 56 67.04 25.17 15.07
CA GLN A 56 67.24 24.90 13.63
C GLN A 56 65.91 25.01 12.88
N GLN A 57 64.83 24.40 13.38
CA GLN A 57 63.51 24.49 12.77
C GLN A 57 62.99 25.94 12.70
N ILE A 58 63.18 26.72 13.77
CA ILE A 58 62.77 28.14 13.85
C ILE A 58 63.56 28.98 12.84
N SER A 59 64.85 28.69 12.67
CA SER A 59 65.71 29.34 11.67
C SER A 59 65.27 29.01 10.25
N THR A 60 64.94 27.74 9.98
CA THR A 60 64.36 27.30 8.71
C THR A 60 63.01 27.97 8.44
N ALA A 61 62.17 28.12 9.46
CA ALA A 61 60.88 28.81 9.34
C ALA A 61 61.04 30.28 8.95
N LEU A 62 61.98 31.01 9.57
CA LEU A 62 62.28 32.39 9.17
C LEU A 62 62.80 32.46 7.72
N LYS A 63 63.65 31.51 7.30
CA LYS A 63 64.19 31.49 5.93
C LYS A 63 63.08 31.34 4.89
N ILE A 64 62.14 30.41 5.13
CA ILE A 64 61.03 30.11 4.22
C ILE A 64 59.97 31.22 4.26
N LEU A 65 59.52 31.62 5.45
CA LEU A 65 58.45 32.61 5.61
C LEU A 65 58.92 34.06 5.39
N GLY A 66 60.20 34.35 5.61
CA GLY A 66 60.79 35.67 5.43
C GLY A 66 61.19 35.97 3.98
N THR A 67 61.17 34.98 3.08
CA THR A 67 61.43 35.16 1.65
C THR A 67 60.10 35.06 0.90
N PRO A 68 59.64 36.11 0.19
CA PRO A 68 58.30 36.14 -0.40
C PRO A 68 58.07 35.01 -1.43
N GLU A 69 59.08 34.62 -2.20
CA GLU A 69 58.98 33.51 -3.16
C GLU A 69 58.78 32.15 -2.48
N LEU A 70 59.51 31.90 -1.38
CA LEU A 70 59.43 30.64 -0.62
C LEU A 70 58.13 30.58 0.19
N ARG A 71 57.70 31.71 0.77
CA ARG A 71 56.40 31.85 1.45
C ARG A 71 55.25 31.52 0.50
N ASN A 72 55.22 32.13 -0.69
CA ASN A 72 54.20 31.85 -1.70
C ASN A 72 54.17 30.36 -2.11
N SER A 73 55.34 29.74 -2.25
CA SER A 73 55.45 28.32 -2.60
C SER A 73 54.93 27.41 -1.48
N TYR A 74 55.25 27.73 -0.22
CA TYR A 74 54.75 27.02 0.96
C TYR A 74 53.22 27.15 1.10
N ASP A 75 52.70 28.37 1.00
CA ASP A 75 51.27 28.66 1.12
C ASP A 75 50.45 27.99 0.00
N SER A 76 50.98 27.98 -1.23
CA SER A 76 50.39 27.27 -2.37
C SER A 76 50.30 25.77 -2.12
N TYR A 77 51.38 25.15 -1.63
CA TYR A 77 51.38 23.73 -1.28
C TYR A 77 50.37 23.41 -0.16
N LYS A 78 50.35 24.21 0.91
CA LYS A 78 49.41 24.02 2.04
C LYS A 78 47.97 24.08 1.56
N ARG A 79 47.65 25.05 0.69
CA ARG A 79 46.33 25.20 0.07
C ARG A 79 45.94 23.99 -0.78
N LEU A 80 46.83 23.54 -1.67
CA LEU A 80 46.58 22.36 -2.52
C LEU A 80 46.39 21.08 -1.69
N LYS A 81 47.18 20.92 -0.63
CA LYS A 81 47.04 19.80 0.30
C LYS A 81 45.70 19.83 1.03
N ARG A 82 45.26 21.00 1.53
CA ARG A 82 43.95 21.17 2.16
C ARG A 82 42.82 20.82 1.20
N GLN A 83 42.85 21.35 -0.03
CA GLN A 83 41.86 21.02 -1.07
C GLN A 83 41.81 19.52 -1.41
N ARG A 84 42.97 18.87 -1.51
CA ARG A 84 43.04 17.42 -1.76
C ARG A 84 42.43 16.63 -0.61
N ASN A 85 42.72 17.01 0.63
CA ASN A 85 42.18 16.36 1.82
C ASN A 85 40.66 16.54 1.92
N GLU A 86 40.15 17.74 1.66
CA GLU A 86 38.72 18.04 1.61
C GLU A 86 38.02 17.19 0.54
N LYS A 87 38.54 17.18 -0.69
CA LYS A 87 38.00 16.38 -1.78
C LYS A 87 37.98 14.89 -1.44
N ARG A 88 39.04 14.39 -0.79
CA ARG A 88 39.09 12.99 -0.32
C ARG A 88 38.06 12.71 0.78
N SER A 89 37.85 13.64 1.72
CA SER A 89 36.82 13.50 2.76
C SER A 89 35.42 13.45 2.15
N GLN A 90 35.13 14.34 1.19
CA GLN A 90 33.85 14.39 0.50
C GLN A 90 33.57 13.09 -0.26
N LEU A 91 34.58 12.55 -0.96
CA LEU A 91 34.45 11.26 -1.64
C LEU A 91 34.15 10.14 -0.63
N ASN A 92 34.94 10.05 0.45
CA ASN A 92 34.74 9.03 1.49
C ASN A 92 33.35 9.14 2.15
N GLU A 93 32.86 10.35 2.39
CA GLU A 93 31.51 10.55 2.94
C GLU A 93 30.42 10.14 1.95
N ARG A 94 30.61 10.45 0.66
CA ARG A 94 29.67 10.04 -0.39
C ARG A 94 29.60 8.53 -0.50
N ASP A 95 30.75 7.86 -0.50
CA ASP A 95 30.83 6.41 -0.61
C ASP A 95 30.16 5.75 0.60
N LYS A 96 30.39 6.26 1.83
CA LYS A 96 29.70 5.79 3.04
C LYS A 96 28.18 6.01 2.98
N ARG A 97 27.71 7.13 2.44
CA ARG A 97 26.26 7.38 2.30
C ARG A 97 25.64 6.39 1.33
N PHE A 98 26.28 6.20 0.19
CA PHE A 98 25.82 5.26 -0.84
C PHE A 98 25.78 3.82 -0.31
N GLU A 99 26.83 3.39 0.40
CA GLU A 99 26.86 2.07 1.05
C GLU A 99 25.71 1.89 2.05
N ASN A 100 25.48 2.89 2.92
CA ASN A 100 24.36 2.85 3.87
C ASN A 100 22.99 2.84 3.19
N GLU A 101 22.83 3.55 2.07
CA GLU A 101 21.60 3.54 1.27
C GLU A 101 21.37 2.17 0.63
N LEU A 102 22.41 1.55 0.07
CA LEU A 102 22.34 0.21 -0.51
C LEU A 102 21.94 -0.85 0.53
N VAL A 103 22.59 -0.84 1.70
CA VAL A 103 22.28 -1.81 2.77
C VAL A 103 20.83 -1.67 3.22
N LYS A 104 20.33 -0.44 3.41
CA LYS A 104 18.93 -0.21 3.77
C LYS A 104 17.96 -0.71 2.70
N ALA A 105 18.25 -0.44 1.44
CA ALA A 105 17.41 -0.91 0.33
C ALA A 105 17.38 -2.44 0.24
N GLU A 106 18.52 -3.11 0.44
CA GLU A 106 18.61 -4.57 0.47
C GLU A 106 17.83 -5.17 1.65
N GLU A 107 17.97 -4.60 2.86
CA GLU A 107 17.21 -5.03 4.02
C GLU A 107 15.69 -4.90 3.80
N GLU A 108 15.26 -3.79 3.21
CA GLU A 108 13.84 -3.54 2.92
C GLU A 108 13.30 -4.56 1.89
N LEU A 109 14.07 -4.83 0.84
CA LEU A 109 13.73 -5.85 -0.15
C LEU A 109 13.58 -7.23 0.51
N LEU A 110 14.51 -7.64 1.36
CA LEU A 110 14.46 -8.91 2.08
C LEU A 110 13.26 -9.00 3.02
N ARG A 111 12.90 -7.91 3.72
CA ARG A 111 11.69 -7.85 4.56
C ARG A 111 10.43 -8.01 3.73
N ASN A 112 10.34 -7.30 2.60
CA ASN A 112 9.20 -7.38 1.70
C ASN A 112 9.03 -8.78 1.11
N LEU A 113 10.14 -9.42 0.70
CA LEU A 113 10.12 -10.77 0.14
C LEU A 113 9.68 -11.82 1.17
N LYS A 114 10.15 -11.72 2.42
CA LYS A 114 9.68 -12.57 3.53
C LYS A 114 8.20 -12.37 3.83
N SER A 115 7.73 -11.12 3.83
CA SER A 115 6.31 -10.80 4.04
C SER A 115 5.43 -11.37 2.92
N GLN A 116 5.83 -11.19 1.65
CA GLN A 116 5.14 -11.75 0.49
C GLN A 116 5.05 -13.28 0.56
N GLN A 117 6.14 -13.97 0.89
CA GLN A 117 6.15 -15.43 1.04
C GLN A 117 5.20 -15.88 2.17
N SER A 118 5.22 -15.19 3.32
CA SER A 118 4.31 -15.50 4.44
C SER A 118 2.84 -15.29 4.06
N ASN A 119 2.53 -14.20 3.35
CA ASN A 119 1.17 -13.90 2.90
C ASN A 119 0.68 -14.91 1.86
N ALA A 120 1.51 -15.25 0.88
CA ALA A 120 1.19 -16.28 -0.12
C ALA A 120 0.89 -17.64 0.52
N TYR A 121 1.67 -18.02 1.55
CA TYR A 121 1.43 -19.25 2.31
C TYR A 121 0.10 -19.21 3.09
N LYS A 122 -0.20 -18.10 3.78
CA LYS A 122 -1.48 -17.91 4.49
C LYS A 122 -2.67 -17.95 3.54
N GLU A 123 -2.56 -17.32 2.37
CA GLU A 123 -3.59 -17.37 1.33
C GLU A 123 -3.81 -18.79 0.81
N ALA A 124 -2.75 -19.56 0.57
CA ALA A 124 -2.85 -20.94 0.10
C ALA A 124 -3.62 -21.82 1.10
N ILE A 125 -3.31 -21.71 2.41
CA ILE A 125 -4.03 -22.43 3.47
C ILE A 125 -5.51 -22.03 3.49
N LEU A 126 -5.79 -20.72 3.48
CA LEU A 126 -7.16 -20.22 3.53
C LEU A 126 -7.97 -20.66 2.29
N ARG A 127 -7.35 -20.71 1.11
CA ARG A 127 -7.98 -21.23 -0.11
C ARG A 127 -8.35 -22.70 0.04
N GLU A 128 -7.44 -23.52 0.58
CA GLU A 128 -7.67 -24.95 0.78
C GLU A 128 -8.80 -25.20 1.80
N GLU A 129 -8.82 -24.48 2.91
CA GLU A 129 -9.90 -24.57 3.90
C GLU A 129 -11.26 -24.19 3.31
N ASN A 130 -11.32 -23.09 2.55
CA ASN A 130 -12.55 -22.68 1.86
C ASN A 130 -13.02 -23.72 0.83
N LEU A 131 -12.10 -24.34 0.09
CA LEU A 131 -12.41 -25.46 -0.82
C LEU A 131 -12.98 -26.66 -0.06
N LYS A 132 -12.39 -27.03 1.08
CA LYS A 132 -12.91 -28.10 1.95
C LYS A 132 -14.30 -27.78 2.48
N LEU A 133 -14.55 -26.54 2.90
CA LEU A 133 -15.87 -26.09 3.35
C LEU A 133 -16.90 -26.15 2.23
N ARG A 134 -16.54 -25.73 1.01
CA ARG A 134 -17.41 -25.86 -0.18
C ARG A 134 -17.74 -27.32 -0.46
N ARG A 135 -16.74 -28.20 -0.54
CA ARG A 135 -16.96 -29.64 -0.75
C ARG A 135 -17.84 -30.27 0.33
N ARG A 136 -17.62 -29.92 1.61
CA ARG A 136 -18.48 -30.38 2.71
C ARG A 136 -19.92 -29.92 2.54
N ARG A 137 -20.15 -28.64 2.20
CA ARG A 137 -21.48 -28.11 1.90
C ARG A 137 -22.12 -28.88 0.74
N GLU A 138 -21.44 -28.97 -0.40
CA GLU A 138 -21.91 -29.69 -1.59
C GLU A 138 -22.25 -31.15 -1.30
N SER A 139 -21.39 -31.86 -0.57
CA SER A 139 -21.64 -33.26 -0.18
C SER A 139 -22.86 -33.43 0.73
N LYS A 140 -23.15 -32.43 1.58
CA LYS A 140 -24.38 -32.42 2.39
C LYS A 140 -25.60 -32.35 1.50
N TYR A 141 -25.54 -31.59 0.40
CA TYR A 141 -26.65 -31.40 -0.55
C TYR A 141 -26.82 -32.55 -1.55
N LEU A 142 -25.73 -33.21 -1.94
CA LEU A 142 -25.75 -34.34 -2.88
C LEU A 142 -26.31 -35.63 -2.25
N ASN A 143 -26.15 -35.78 -0.93
CA ASN A 143 -26.60 -36.96 -0.18
C ASN A 143 -27.96 -36.78 0.49
N LEU A 144 -28.69 -35.68 0.26
CA LEU A 144 -30.10 -35.66 0.65
C LEU A 144 -30.85 -36.70 -0.18
N PRO A 145 -31.78 -37.46 0.43
CA PRO A 145 -32.70 -38.27 -0.35
C PRO A 145 -33.35 -37.35 -1.39
N ASN A 146 -33.49 -37.81 -2.64
CA ASN A 146 -34.29 -37.11 -3.64
C ASN A 146 -35.66 -36.86 -3.04
N VAL A 147 -35.87 -35.67 -2.51
CA VAL A 147 -37.16 -35.25 -2.02
C VAL A 147 -37.95 -34.92 -3.27
N THR A 148 -38.48 -35.96 -3.92
CA THR A 148 -39.66 -35.82 -4.76
C THR A 148 -40.81 -35.50 -3.80
N HIS A 149 -40.80 -34.31 -3.20
CA HIS A 149 -42.07 -33.68 -2.86
C HIS A 149 -42.83 -33.70 -4.18
N GLN A 150 -44.02 -34.28 -4.18
CA GLN A 150 -44.95 -34.08 -5.28
C GLN A 150 -45.19 -32.58 -5.30
N VAL A 151 -44.46 -31.92 -6.18
CA VAL A 151 -44.46 -30.49 -6.31
C VAL A 151 -45.75 -30.17 -7.05
N GLU A 152 -46.83 -29.99 -6.29
CA GLU A 152 -48.13 -29.63 -6.83
C GLU A 152 -48.01 -28.24 -7.47
N SER A 153 -47.87 -28.25 -8.78
CA SER A 153 -48.07 -27.09 -9.62
C SER A 153 -49.55 -27.00 -9.94
N PRO A 154 -50.16 -25.81 -9.95
CA PRO A 154 -49.53 -24.48 -9.98
C PRO A 154 -49.22 -23.88 -8.60
N VAL A 155 -48.22 -23.01 -8.53
CA VAL A 155 -47.70 -22.44 -7.28
C VAL A 155 -47.96 -20.94 -7.21
N VAL A 156 -48.41 -20.45 -6.06
CA VAL A 156 -48.74 -19.04 -5.86
C VAL A 156 -47.69 -18.33 -5.01
N VAL A 157 -47.24 -17.18 -5.51
CA VAL A 157 -46.28 -16.31 -4.86
C VAL A 157 -46.91 -14.94 -4.63
N LYS A 158 -46.72 -14.37 -3.44
CA LYS A 158 -47.11 -13.02 -3.06
C LYS A 158 -45.94 -12.07 -3.27
N LEU A 159 -46.13 -11.11 -4.18
CA LEU A 159 -45.20 -10.02 -4.42
C LEU A 159 -45.67 -8.78 -3.66
N LYS A 160 -44.77 -8.15 -2.89
CA LYS A 160 -45.06 -6.94 -2.10
C LYS A 160 -44.11 -5.81 -2.49
N TRP A 161 -44.67 -4.61 -2.69
CA TRP A 161 -43.92 -3.38 -2.98
C TRP A 161 -44.45 -2.19 -2.19
N LYS A 162 -43.66 -1.12 -2.15
CA LYS A 162 -44.04 0.14 -1.48
C LYS A 162 -44.94 0.97 -2.40
N ASN A 163 -46.10 1.39 -1.90
CA ASN A 163 -47.04 2.25 -2.61
C ASN A 163 -46.58 3.71 -2.50
N LEU A 164 -45.67 4.14 -3.39
CA LEU A 164 -45.17 5.52 -3.44
C LEU A 164 -45.83 6.35 -4.54
N ILE A 165 -46.35 5.70 -5.57
CA ILE A 165 -47.02 6.33 -6.71
C ILE A 165 -48.12 5.35 -7.14
N GLN A 166 -49.35 5.84 -7.24
CA GLN A 166 -50.52 5.05 -7.64
C GLN A 166 -50.41 4.62 -9.12
N GLY A 167 -50.87 3.40 -9.42
CA GLY A 167 -50.94 2.89 -10.79
C GLY A 167 -49.59 2.49 -11.40
N ILE A 168 -48.53 2.45 -10.60
CA ILE A 168 -47.21 2.04 -11.06
C ILE A 168 -47.21 0.58 -11.52
N PHE A 169 -47.49 -0.38 -10.63
CA PHE A 169 -47.39 -1.79 -10.98
C PHE A 169 -48.71 -2.28 -11.58
N THR A 170 -48.83 -2.17 -12.91
CA THR A 170 -49.93 -2.78 -13.68
C THR A 170 -49.72 -4.29 -13.84
N GLU A 171 -50.77 -5.02 -14.24
CA GLU A 171 -50.67 -6.46 -14.49
C GLU A 171 -49.59 -6.79 -15.54
N ASP A 172 -49.52 -6.00 -16.60
CA ASP A 172 -48.58 -6.20 -17.70
C ASP A 172 -47.12 -6.00 -17.28
N GLU A 173 -46.85 -5.00 -16.45
CA GLU A 173 -45.49 -4.75 -15.93
C GLU A 173 -45.03 -5.85 -14.97
N ILE A 174 -45.92 -6.33 -14.10
CA ILE A 174 -45.61 -7.46 -13.21
C ILE A 174 -45.38 -8.73 -14.03
N ARG A 175 -46.19 -8.94 -15.08
CA ARG A 175 -46.03 -10.07 -15.98
C ARG A 175 -44.69 -10.03 -16.72
N ASP A 176 -44.28 -8.86 -17.21
CA ASP A 176 -42.98 -8.69 -17.87
C ASP A 176 -41.81 -9.01 -16.93
N ILE A 177 -41.80 -8.41 -15.73
CA ILE A 177 -40.76 -8.65 -14.72
C ILE A 177 -40.69 -10.13 -14.32
N MET A 178 -41.85 -10.77 -14.12
CA MET A 178 -41.93 -12.10 -13.55
C MET A 178 -41.85 -13.23 -14.58
N SER A 179 -42.11 -12.95 -15.85
CA SER A 179 -42.00 -13.92 -16.95
C SER A 179 -40.59 -14.47 -17.11
N ARG A 180 -39.57 -13.71 -16.67
CA ARG A 180 -38.16 -14.14 -16.67
C ARG A 180 -37.89 -15.35 -15.78
N PHE A 181 -38.70 -15.55 -14.73
CA PHE A 181 -38.52 -16.66 -13.80
C PHE A 181 -39.28 -17.92 -14.22
N GLY A 182 -40.35 -17.78 -15.02
CA GLY A 182 -41.14 -18.90 -15.49
C GLY A 182 -42.47 -18.45 -16.11
N ARG A 183 -43.23 -19.42 -16.64
CA ARG A 183 -44.55 -19.14 -17.23
C ARG A 183 -45.57 -18.79 -16.14
N ILE A 184 -46.26 -17.66 -16.34
CA ILE A 184 -47.26 -17.15 -15.41
C ILE A 184 -48.65 -17.53 -15.90
N SER A 185 -49.38 -18.30 -15.10
CA SER A 185 -50.75 -18.70 -15.36
C SER A 185 -51.74 -17.57 -15.06
N LYS A 186 -51.65 -16.97 -13.86
CA LYS A 186 -52.61 -15.94 -13.42
C LYS A 186 -51.98 -14.91 -12.50
N ILE A 187 -52.40 -13.66 -12.63
CA ILE A 187 -52.07 -12.57 -11.70
C ILE A 187 -53.38 -12.01 -11.19
N TRP A 188 -53.46 -11.71 -9.89
CA TRP A 188 -54.59 -10.97 -9.35
C TRP A 188 -54.17 -10.03 -8.23
N PHE A 189 -54.91 -8.93 -8.14
CA PHE A 189 -54.74 -7.90 -7.11
C PHE A 189 -55.88 -8.03 -6.11
N PRO A 190 -55.59 -8.10 -4.80
CA PRO A 190 -56.61 -7.95 -3.78
C PRO A 190 -57.12 -6.51 -3.74
N GLU A 191 -58.26 -6.28 -3.09
CA GLU A 191 -58.75 -4.95 -2.75
C GLU A 191 -57.75 -4.27 -1.80
N ASN A 192 -56.78 -3.56 -2.39
CA ASN A 192 -55.80 -2.77 -1.67
C ASN A 192 -56.41 -1.37 -1.47
N ASN A 193 -56.48 -0.91 -0.22
CA ASN A 193 -56.91 0.45 0.05
C ASN A 193 -55.82 1.43 -0.40
N ASP A 194 -56.19 2.51 -1.09
CA ASP A 194 -55.24 3.52 -1.57
C ASP A 194 -54.41 4.20 -0.46
N SER A 195 -54.85 4.09 0.80
CA SER A 195 -54.13 4.58 1.99
C SER A 195 -53.03 3.64 2.49
N ASP A 196 -52.94 2.41 1.96
CA ASP A 196 -51.96 1.44 2.42
C ASP A 196 -50.56 1.79 1.95
N THR A 197 -49.61 1.75 2.89
CA THR A 197 -48.19 2.00 2.62
C THR A 197 -47.57 0.95 1.67
N TYR A 198 -48.20 -0.21 1.54
CA TYR A 198 -47.73 -1.33 0.73
C TYR A 198 -48.86 -1.95 -0.06
N HIS A 199 -48.62 -2.14 -1.36
CA HIS A 199 -49.50 -2.94 -2.20
C HIS A 199 -48.87 -4.30 -2.45
N TYR A 200 -49.73 -5.27 -2.76
CA TYR A 200 -49.30 -6.61 -3.10
C TYR A 200 -50.20 -7.20 -4.18
N CYS A 201 -49.63 -8.14 -4.93
CA CYS A 201 -50.35 -8.98 -5.87
C CYS A 201 -49.96 -10.45 -5.64
N PHE A 202 -50.76 -11.32 -6.21
CA PHE A 202 -50.52 -12.75 -6.23
C PHE A 202 -50.26 -13.20 -7.65
N ILE A 203 -49.24 -14.04 -7.80
CA ILE A 203 -48.76 -14.54 -9.09
C ILE A 203 -48.74 -16.06 -9.01
N GLN A 204 -49.49 -16.69 -9.90
CA GLN A 204 -49.54 -18.12 -10.04
C GLN A 204 -48.63 -18.55 -11.19
N PHE A 205 -47.59 -19.31 -10.88
CA PHE A 205 -46.70 -19.90 -11.86
C PHE A 205 -47.18 -21.30 -12.27
N GLU A 206 -46.99 -21.62 -13.55
CA GLU A 206 -47.24 -22.98 -14.07
C GLU A 206 -46.22 -23.98 -13.51
N ASP A 207 -44.99 -23.53 -13.26
CA ASP A 207 -43.90 -24.36 -12.73
C ASP A 207 -43.47 -23.91 -11.34
N TYR A 208 -43.28 -24.86 -10.43
CA TYR A 208 -42.72 -24.58 -9.11
C TYR A 208 -41.31 -24.00 -9.13
N ILE A 209 -40.47 -24.42 -10.10
CA ILE A 209 -39.12 -23.87 -10.25
C ILE A 209 -39.21 -22.36 -10.47
N GLY A 210 -40.18 -21.87 -11.25
CA GLY A 210 -40.39 -20.44 -11.46
C GLY A 210 -40.74 -19.69 -10.18
N GLY A 211 -41.60 -20.27 -9.33
CA GLY A 211 -41.89 -19.72 -8.00
C GLY A 211 -40.68 -19.69 -7.07
N VAL A 212 -39.83 -20.73 -7.09
CA VAL A 212 -38.60 -20.80 -6.27
C VAL A 212 -37.58 -19.77 -6.75
N LEU A 213 -37.37 -19.65 -8.05
CA LEU A 213 -36.47 -18.64 -8.62
C LEU A 213 -36.95 -17.23 -8.30
N ALA A 214 -38.25 -16.95 -8.41
CA ALA A 214 -38.82 -15.66 -8.07
C ALA A 214 -38.68 -15.32 -6.56
N THR A 215 -38.78 -16.29 -5.66
CA THR A 215 -38.62 -16.03 -4.21
C THR A 215 -37.16 -15.88 -3.77
N LEU A 216 -36.23 -16.56 -4.45
CA LEU A 216 -34.79 -16.49 -4.15
C LEU A 216 -34.09 -15.31 -4.83
N CYS A 217 -34.74 -14.65 -5.78
CA CYS A 217 -34.17 -13.52 -6.49
C CYS A 217 -33.97 -12.32 -5.58
N ASP A 218 -32.75 -11.77 -5.57
CA ASP A 218 -32.46 -10.49 -4.94
C ASP A 218 -32.81 -9.37 -5.92
N TYR A 219 -34.07 -8.94 -5.87
CA TYR A 219 -34.61 -7.88 -6.74
C TYR A 219 -33.78 -6.60 -6.70
N SER A 220 -33.05 -6.31 -5.62
CA SER A 220 -32.19 -5.12 -5.57
C SER A 220 -31.02 -5.13 -6.56
N LYS A 221 -30.65 -6.31 -7.09
CA LYS A 221 -29.51 -6.53 -7.98
C LYS A 221 -29.89 -6.87 -9.43
N LEU A 222 -31.18 -6.86 -9.75
CA LEU A 222 -31.64 -7.06 -11.12
C LEU A 222 -31.29 -5.83 -11.97
N ASN A 223 -30.33 -6.00 -12.87
CA ASN A 223 -30.11 -5.06 -13.96
C ASN A 223 -31.10 -5.39 -15.09
N PRO A 224 -31.89 -4.41 -15.57
CA PRO A 224 -32.80 -4.67 -16.67
C PRO A 224 -31.98 -4.61 -17.97
N GLU A 225 -31.46 -5.75 -18.42
CA GLU A 225 -30.63 -5.85 -19.63
C GLU A 225 -31.37 -5.52 -20.94
N ASN A 226 -32.69 -5.28 -20.92
CA ASN A 226 -33.46 -4.81 -22.07
C ASN A 226 -34.57 -3.83 -21.63
N ASP A 227 -34.17 -2.64 -21.16
CA ASP A 227 -35.07 -1.57 -20.69
C ASP A 227 -34.96 -0.34 -21.61
N PRO A 228 -35.71 -0.22 -22.72
CA PRO A 228 -35.61 0.93 -23.61
C PRO A 228 -36.07 2.26 -22.98
N VAL A 229 -36.74 2.22 -21.81
CA VAL A 229 -37.34 3.40 -21.15
C VAL A 229 -36.86 3.59 -19.69
N GLY A 230 -36.03 2.70 -19.14
CA GLY A 230 -35.50 2.81 -17.76
C GLY A 230 -36.55 2.77 -16.64
N LYS A 231 -37.80 2.39 -16.96
CA LYS A 231 -38.91 2.31 -16.01
C LYS A 231 -38.75 1.09 -15.11
N SER A 232 -38.46 -0.08 -15.66
CA SER A 232 -38.39 -1.35 -14.94
C SER A 232 -37.33 -1.36 -13.83
N GLY A 233 -36.17 -0.74 -14.06
CA GLY A 233 -35.14 -0.56 -13.01
C GLY A 233 -35.57 0.33 -11.82
N SER A 234 -36.46 1.29 -12.04
CA SER A 234 -37.01 2.15 -10.97
C SER A 234 -38.13 1.44 -10.19
N LEU A 235 -38.93 0.61 -10.89
CA LEU A 235 -39.96 -0.26 -10.30
C LEU A 235 -39.35 -1.28 -9.35
N ILE A 236 -38.31 -1.97 -9.80
CA ILE A 236 -37.65 -3.04 -9.05
C ILE A 236 -37.14 -2.56 -7.68
N LYS A 237 -36.72 -1.28 -7.56
CA LYS A 237 -36.31 -0.67 -6.27
C LYS A 237 -37.45 -0.55 -5.26
N LEU A 238 -38.69 -0.60 -5.69
CA LEU A 238 -39.88 -0.54 -4.84
C LEU A 238 -40.29 -1.92 -4.33
N LEU A 239 -39.81 -3.00 -4.96
CA LEU A 239 -40.03 -4.37 -4.51
C LEU A 239 -39.39 -4.58 -3.13
N ARG A 240 -40.09 -5.29 -2.25
CA ARG A 240 -39.67 -5.49 -0.85
C ARG A 240 -39.60 -6.96 -0.46
N SER A 241 -40.51 -7.78 -0.97
CA SER A 241 -40.47 -9.21 -0.70
C SER A 241 -41.30 -9.97 -1.71
N CYS A 242 -40.82 -11.16 -2.08
CA CYS A 242 -41.53 -12.16 -2.87
C CYS A 242 -41.56 -13.44 -2.02
N ARG A 243 -42.75 -13.95 -1.65
CA ARG A 243 -42.89 -15.11 -0.73
C ARG A 243 -43.96 -16.07 -1.22
N PHE A 244 -43.77 -17.37 -1.00
CA PHE A 244 -44.83 -18.34 -1.24
C PHE A 244 -46.07 -18.06 -0.39
N VAL A 245 -47.23 -18.36 -0.97
CA VAL A 245 -48.52 -18.33 -0.29
C VAL A 245 -48.94 -19.77 -0.13
N GLU A 246 -48.94 -20.27 1.10
CA GLU A 246 -49.28 -21.66 1.39
C GLU A 246 -50.72 -21.96 0.94
N SER A 247 -50.87 -22.78 -0.10
CA SER A 247 -51.96 -23.75 -0.18
C SER A 247 -51.62 -24.89 0.77
N SER A 248 -52.09 -24.77 2.02
CA SER A 248 -52.26 -25.87 2.99
C SER A 248 -51.07 -26.81 3.27
N ILE A 249 -49.84 -26.32 3.42
CA ILE A 249 -48.77 -27.13 4.01
C ILE A 249 -48.02 -26.31 5.07
N ASN A 250 -48.28 -26.63 6.35
CA ASN A 250 -47.50 -26.19 7.50
C ASN A 250 -46.04 -26.64 7.36
N LEU A 251 -45.20 -25.82 6.73
CA LEU A 251 -43.75 -25.97 6.79
C LEU A 251 -43.18 -24.83 7.60
N LYS A 252 -42.80 -25.16 8.84
CA LYS A 252 -42.09 -24.25 9.75
C LYS A 252 -40.74 -23.90 9.10
N TRP A 253 -40.72 -22.79 8.37
CA TRP A 253 -39.55 -22.28 7.65
C TRP A 253 -38.43 -21.91 8.63
N ASP A 254 -37.31 -22.65 8.61
CA ASP A 254 -36.07 -22.26 9.29
C ASP A 254 -35.07 -21.71 8.26
N ARG A 255 -34.73 -20.42 8.34
CA ARG A 255 -33.81 -19.72 7.42
C ARG A 255 -32.38 -20.29 7.45
N ARG A 256 -32.07 -21.21 8.36
CA ARG A 256 -30.73 -21.76 8.57
C ARG A 256 -30.47 -23.02 7.74
N GLU A 257 -31.50 -23.67 7.20
CA GLU A 257 -31.37 -24.90 6.42
C GLU A 257 -31.80 -24.67 4.97
N MET A 258 -30.81 -24.55 4.08
CA MET A 258 -31.05 -24.41 2.64
C MET A 258 -31.50 -25.76 2.06
N SER A 259 -32.63 -25.78 1.35
CA SER A 259 -33.14 -27.01 0.71
C SER A 259 -32.39 -27.36 -0.59
N GLN A 260 -32.50 -28.61 -1.08
CA GLN A 260 -31.88 -29.03 -2.34
C GLN A 260 -32.38 -28.21 -3.53
N ALA A 261 -33.67 -27.83 -3.55
CA ALA A 261 -34.26 -26.97 -4.56
C ALA A 261 -33.71 -25.53 -4.51
N GLU A 262 -33.45 -24.98 -3.31
CA GLU A 262 -32.82 -23.67 -3.15
C GLU A 262 -31.34 -23.68 -3.58
N TYR A 263 -30.62 -24.77 -3.32
CA TYR A 263 -29.25 -24.96 -3.78
C TYR A 263 -29.18 -25.03 -5.32
N ILE A 264 -30.08 -25.79 -5.96
CA ILE A 264 -30.20 -25.86 -7.43
C ILE A 264 -30.61 -24.50 -8.01
N GLY A 265 -31.61 -23.83 -7.43
CA GLY A 265 -32.04 -22.50 -7.87
C GLY A 265 -30.93 -21.46 -7.79
N ARG A 266 -30.15 -21.42 -6.70
CA ARG A 266 -29.02 -20.49 -6.55
C ARG A 266 -27.84 -20.82 -7.46
N THR A 267 -27.56 -22.10 -7.71
CA THR A 267 -26.50 -22.50 -8.65
C THR A 267 -26.87 -22.13 -10.09
N LEU A 268 -28.13 -22.32 -10.50
CA LEU A 268 -28.63 -21.90 -11.81
C LEU A 268 -28.62 -20.37 -11.98
N LEU A 269 -29.04 -19.59 -10.97
CA LEU A 269 -28.97 -18.13 -11.01
C LEU A 269 -27.54 -17.59 -11.13
N ASN A 270 -26.58 -18.23 -10.47
CA ASN A 270 -25.16 -17.87 -10.56
C ASN A 270 -24.51 -18.27 -11.90
N LEU A 271 -25.06 -19.27 -12.60
CA LEU A 271 -24.63 -19.68 -13.94
C LEU A 271 -25.18 -18.78 -15.05
N GLN A 272 -26.32 -18.11 -14.82
CA GLN A 272 -26.89 -17.14 -15.76
C GLN A 272 -26.31 -15.72 -15.62
N SER A 273 -25.52 -15.46 -14.58
CA SER A 273 -24.92 -14.16 -14.27
C SER A 273 -23.40 -14.08 -14.54
N ASN A 274 -22.83 -15.11 -15.16
CA ASN A 274 -21.50 -15.12 -15.78
C ASN A 274 -21.66 -15.35 -17.29
#